data_AF-A0A2R4M836-F1
#
_entry.id   AF-A0A2R4M836-F1
#
_cell.length_a   1.000
_cell.length_b   1.000
_cell.length_c   1.000
_cell.angle_alpha   90.00
_cell.angle_beta   90.00
_cell.angle_gamma   90.00
#
_symmetry.space_group_name_H-M   'P 1'
#
loop_
_entity.id
_entity.type
_entity.pdbx_description
1 polymer ?
#
loop_
_entity_poly.entity_id
_entity_poly.type
_entity_poly.pdbx_seq_one_letter_code
_entity_poly.pdbx_strand_id
1 'polypeptide(L)'
;MDITDKRKPIWWDIWNASLKAEGLPPLDPKDRSESQIWRVEARAGKRIMKDRWGITTWEDFDAKFSDVIAEAFEKIHYCDPDPMDTNRARWPNHEIWDMAKVDADTDLSEMRSHLDVDKVKAVHKADHIKLRMTRAVGNCTTLAALEGIESDDRQDDMERMGQRLRAERQADPARAANKLSKAKERYRFVG
;
A
#
# COMPACT_ATOMS: atom_id res chain seq x y z
N MET A 1 1.16 10.43 7.52
CA MET A 1 1.03 9.07 8.09
C MET A 1 0.05 8.27 7.23
N ASP A 2 0.56 7.36 6.40
CA ASP A 2 -0.07 7.03 5.10
C ASP A 2 -1.35 6.17 5.12
N ILE A 3 -1.73 5.54 6.24
CA ILE A 3 -2.92 4.66 6.31
C ILE A 3 -4.16 5.41 6.81
N THR A 4 -4.02 6.20 7.88
CA THR A 4 -5.07 7.10 8.39
C THR A 4 -5.31 8.27 7.44
N ASP A 5 -4.26 8.83 6.84
CA ASP A 5 -4.40 9.95 5.90
C ASP A 5 -5.01 9.52 4.54
N LYS A 6 -4.80 8.27 4.11
CA LYS A 6 -5.38 7.75 2.85
C LYS A 6 -6.70 7.01 3.03
N ARG A 7 -7.23 6.91 4.26
CA ARG A 7 -8.52 6.27 4.60
C ARG A 7 -8.74 4.94 3.86
N LYS A 8 -7.75 4.05 3.84
CA LYS A 8 -7.91 2.72 3.23
C LYS A 8 -8.68 1.82 4.20
N PRO A 9 -10.01 1.62 4.02
CA PRO A 9 -10.85 1.05 5.08
C PRO A 9 -10.50 -0.41 5.38
N ILE A 10 -9.98 -1.13 4.38
CA ILE A 10 -9.57 -2.53 4.48
C ILE A 10 -8.57 -2.83 5.59
N TRP A 11 -7.74 -1.86 6.00
CA TRP A 11 -6.81 -2.10 7.10
C TRP A 11 -7.53 -2.38 8.41
N TRP A 12 -8.65 -1.71 8.68
CA TRP A 12 -9.49 -2.00 9.83
C TRP A 12 -10.09 -3.40 9.76
N ASP A 13 -10.51 -3.83 8.57
CA ASP A 13 -11.02 -5.18 8.35
C ASP A 13 -9.93 -6.25 8.59
N ILE A 14 -8.70 -5.99 8.13
CA ILE A 14 -7.55 -6.88 8.33
C ILE A 14 -7.22 -6.98 9.82
N TRP A 15 -7.05 -5.86 10.51
CA TRP A 15 -6.69 -5.84 11.93
C TRP A 15 -7.77 -6.49 12.79
N ASN A 16 -9.04 -6.18 12.55
CA ASN A 16 -10.14 -6.77 13.31
C ASN A 16 -10.33 -8.27 13.03
N ALA A 17 -9.95 -8.76 11.84
CA ALA A 17 -9.93 -10.20 11.57
C ALA A 17 -8.85 -10.93 12.39
N SER A 18 -7.66 -10.35 12.52
CA SER A 18 -6.58 -10.89 13.38
C SER A 18 -6.95 -10.84 14.86
N LEU A 19 -7.42 -9.70 15.35
CA LEU A 19 -7.88 -9.58 16.74
C LEU A 19 -8.97 -10.60 17.07
N LYS A 20 -9.93 -10.81 16.17
CA LYS A 20 -10.97 -11.83 16.35
C LYS A 20 -10.40 -13.24 16.43
N ALA A 21 -9.38 -13.57 15.65
CA ALA A 21 -8.74 -14.89 15.70
C ALA A 21 -8.01 -15.12 17.04
N GLU A 22 -7.48 -14.05 17.63
CA GLU A 22 -6.83 -14.04 18.94
C GLU A 22 -7.81 -13.85 20.11
N GLY A 23 -9.12 -13.69 19.84
CA GLY A 23 -10.16 -13.48 20.86
C GLY A 23 -10.18 -12.08 21.49
N LEU A 24 -9.54 -11.10 20.85
CA LEU A 24 -9.42 -9.72 21.29
C LEU A 24 -10.58 -8.84 20.76
N PRO A 25 -10.93 -7.75 21.46
CA PRO A 25 -11.98 -6.82 21.02
C PRO A 25 -11.57 -6.11 19.71
N PRO A 26 -12.56 -5.73 18.86
CA PRO A 26 -12.28 -4.99 17.63
C PRO A 26 -11.87 -3.55 17.93
N LEU A 27 -11.07 -2.98 17.03
CA LEU A 27 -10.68 -1.58 17.02
C LEU A 27 -11.85 -0.70 16.52
N ASP A 28 -12.09 0.41 17.22
CA ASP A 28 -12.97 1.50 16.80
C ASP A 28 -12.15 2.66 16.20
N PRO A 29 -12.28 2.95 14.89
CA PRO A 29 -11.59 4.08 14.26
C PRO A 29 -11.98 5.46 14.81
N LYS A 30 -13.02 5.56 15.63
CA LYS A 30 -13.48 6.81 16.27
C LYS A 30 -12.95 6.99 17.68
N ASP A 31 -12.44 5.93 18.31
CA ASP A 31 -11.91 5.97 19.68
C ASP A 31 -10.40 5.73 19.67
N ARG A 32 -9.64 6.81 19.80
CA ARG A 32 -8.17 6.73 19.82
C ARG A 32 -7.63 6.09 21.10
N SER A 33 -8.30 6.27 22.25
CA SER A 33 -7.84 5.73 23.53
C SER A 33 -7.84 4.21 23.51
N GLU A 34 -8.86 3.63 22.89
CA GLU A 34 -9.07 2.18 22.86
C GLU A 34 -8.50 1.52 21.59
N SER A 35 -8.15 2.31 20.57
CA SER A 35 -7.77 1.80 19.24
C SER A 35 -6.49 2.41 18.69
N GLN A 36 -5.52 2.67 19.57
CA GLN A 36 -4.23 3.18 19.13
C GLN A 36 -3.44 2.10 18.40
N ILE A 37 -3.06 2.40 17.16
CA ILE A 37 -2.30 1.49 16.30
C ILE A 37 -0.90 2.05 16.10
N TRP A 38 0.09 1.23 16.42
CA TRP A 38 1.47 1.49 16.08
C TRP A 38 1.86 0.63 14.88
N ARG A 39 2.60 1.23 13.94
CA ARG A 39 3.08 0.53 12.76
C ARG A 39 4.59 0.61 12.70
N VAL A 40 5.23 -0.53 12.84
CA VAL A 40 6.67 -0.69 12.63
C VAL A 40 6.89 -1.11 11.17
N GLU A 41 7.70 -0.36 10.42
CA GLU A 41 7.98 -0.64 9.00
C GLU A 41 9.48 -0.84 8.78
N ALA A 42 9.91 -2.10 8.62
CA ALA A 42 11.22 -2.42 8.09
C ALA A 42 11.19 -2.35 6.55
N ARG A 43 12.13 -1.62 5.94
CA ARG A 43 12.20 -1.46 4.47
C ARG A 43 13.53 -1.96 3.93
N ALA A 44 13.51 -3.10 3.26
CA ALA A 44 14.64 -3.59 2.48
C ALA A 44 14.56 -3.06 1.04
N GLY A 45 15.47 -2.16 0.68
CA GLY A 45 15.56 -1.64 -0.69
C GLY A 45 16.25 -2.61 -1.65
N LYS A 46 16.22 -2.29 -2.95
CA LYS A 46 16.82 -3.11 -4.03
C LYS A 46 18.24 -3.57 -3.74
N ARG A 47 19.10 -2.70 -3.21
CA ARG A 47 20.51 -3.03 -2.87
C ARG A 47 20.61 -4.13 -1.81
N ILE A 48 19.73 -4.09 -0.81
CA ILE A 48 19.70 -5.12 0.24
C ILE A 48 19.15 -6.42 -0.35
N MET A 49 17.97 -6.36 -0.99
CA MET A 49 17.32 -7.57 -1.51
C MET A 49 18.15 -8.26 -2.59
N LYS A 50 18.56 -7.54 -3.64
CA LYS A 50 19.23 -8.13 -4.81
C LYS A 50 20.73 -8.27 -4.61
N ASP A 51 21.41 -7.17 -4.29
CA ASP A 51 22.88 -7.15 -4.38
C ASP A 51 23.53 -7.85 -3.18
N ARG A 52 22.85 -7.87 -2.03
CA ARG A 52 23.37 -8.48 -0.80
C ARG A 52 22.78 -9.86 -0.52
N TRP A 53 21.47 -10.00 -0.61
CA TRP A 53 20.76 -11.24 -0.28
C TRP A 53 20.45 -12.12 -1.51
N GLY A 54 20.75 -11.63 -2.72
CA GLY A 54 20.55 -12.40 -3.95
C GLY A 54 19.08 -12.73 -4.25
N ILE A 55 18.13 -11.98 -3.69
CA ILE A 55 16.70 -12.20 -3.89
C ILE A 55 16.31 -11.69 -5.27
N THR A 56 16.05 -12.62 -6.18
CA THR A 56 15.67 -12.30 -7.57
C THR A 56 14.41 -13.01 -8.04
N THR A 57 13.97 -14.04 -7.31
CA THR A 57 12.75 -14.82 -7.55
C THR A 57 11.80 -14.73 -6.35
N TRP A 58 10.57 -15.24 -6.52
CA TRP A 58 9.63 -15.37 -5.40
C TRP A 58 10.04 -16.49 -4.45
N GLU A 59 10.59 -17.60 -4.96
CA GLU A 59 11.12 -18.66 -4.09
C GLU A 59 12.28 -18.13 -3.22
N ASP A 60 13.16 -17.29 -3.77
CA ASP A 60 14.20 -16.62 -2.99
C ASP A 60 13.61 -15.73 -1.89
N PHE A 61 12.54 -15.01 -2.20
CA PHE A 61 11.90 -14.11 -1.26
C PHE A 61 11.32 -14.90 -0.10
N ASP A 62 10.50 -15.92 -0.38
CA ASP A 62 9.86 -16.74 0.66
C ASP A 62 10.90 -17.44 1.54
N ALA A 63 12.02 -17.89 0.97
CA ALA A 63 13.06 -18.59 1.72
C ALA A 63 13.94 -17.68 2.58
N LYS A 64 14.06 -16.38 2.26
CA LYS A 64 15.05 -15.46 2.88
C LYS A 64 14.41 -14.24 3.56
N PHE A 65 13.09 -14.05 3.42
CA PHE A 65 12.42 -12.86 3.91
C PHE A 65 12.59 -12.66 5.41
N SER A 66 12.36 -13.68 6.22
CA SER A 66 12.49 -13.60 7.68
C SER A 66 13.90 -13.17 8.10
N ASP A 67 14.94 -13.76 7.49
CA ASP A 67 16.33 -13.40 7.78
C ASP A 67 16.66 -11.94 7.42
N VAL A 68 16.14 -11.45 6.28
CA VAL A 68 16.31 -10.05 5.86
C VAL A 68 15.67 -9.09 6.86
N ILE A 69 14.50 -9.45 7.40
CA ILE A 69 13.79 -8.62 8.39
C ILE A 69 14.49 -8.67 9.74
N ALA A 70 14.88 -9.86 10.22
CA ALA A 70 15.64 -10.01 11.47
C ALA A 70 16.92 -9.16 11.45
N GLU A 71 17.68 -9.22 10.35
CA GLU A 71 18.86 -8.38 10.18
C GLU A 71 18.53 -6.87 10.19
N ALA A 72 17.40 -6.47 9.60
CA ALA A 72 17.00 -5.07 9.63
C ALA A 72 16.72 -4.59 11.07
N PHE A 73 16.10 -5.44 11.90
CA PHE A 73 15.87 -5.16 13.32
C PHE A 73 17.15 -5.17 14.16
N GLU A 74 18.18 -5.92 13.78
CA GLU A 74 19.50 -5.85 14.42
C GLU A 74 20.24 -4.55 14.10
N LYS A 75 20.11 -4.05 12.87
CA LYS A 75 20.90 -2.89 12.39
C LYS A 75 20.24 -1.54 12.65
N ILE A 76 18.93 -1.52 12.79
CA ILE A 76 18.17 -0.30 13.04
C ILE A 76 17.91 -0.21 14.54
N HIS A 77 18.29 0.93 15.12
CA HIS A 77 18.11 1.21 16.54
C HIS A 77 17.01 2.25 16.74
N TYR A 78 15.90 1.82 17.35
CA TYR A 78 14.88 2.69 17.93
C TYR A 78 14.97 2.60 19.45
N CYS A 79 15.43 3.69 20.07
CA CYS A 79 15.90 3.72 21.45
C CYS A 79 15.21 4.84 22.23
N ASP A 80 15.09 4.64 23.54
CA ASP A 80 14.70 5.70 24.45
C ASP A 80 15.89 6.62 24.72
N PRO A 81 15.75 7.94 24.57
CA PRO A 81 16.83 8.88 24.86
C PRO A 81 17.24 8.83 26.32
N ASP A 82 18.53 8.58 26.58
CA ASP A 82 19.13 8.82 27.90
C ASP A 82 19.55 10.30 27.97
N PRO A 83 18.92 11.12 28.82
CA PRO A 83 19.25 12.54 28.92
C PRO A 83 20.66 12.81 29.47
N MET A 84 21.31 11.80 30.07
CA MET A 84 22.64 11.89 30.66
C MET A 84 23.74 11.27 29.79
N ASP A 85 23.40 10.52 28.74
CA ASP A 85 24.36 9.93 27.82
C ASP A 85 24.19 10.50 26.40
N THR A 86 25.23 11.16 25.89
CA THR A 86 25.22 11.67 24.51
C THR A 86 25.54 10.61 23.46
N ASN A 87 26.03 9.43 23.88
CA ASN A 87 26.34 8.32 22.99
C ASN A 87 25.11 7.44 22.75
N ARG A 88 24.36 7.77 21.69
CA ARG A 88 23.15 7.04 21.27
C ARG A 88 23.34 5.52 21.11
N ALA A 89 24.53 5.04 20.78
CA ALA A 89 24.76 3.60 20.60
C ALA A 89 24.64 2.78 21.90
N ARG A 90 24.65 3.43 23.07
CA ARG A 90 24.48 2.80 24.38
C ARG A 90 23.06 2.92 24.93
N TRP A 91 22.19 3.66 24.25
CA TRP A 91 20.83 3.87 24.71
C TRP A 91 20.04 2.55 24.64
N PRO A 92 19.19 2.27 25.63
CA PRO A 92 18.33 1.09 25.60
C PRO A 92 17.36 1.18 24.42
N ASN A 93 16.98 0.03 23.86
CA ASN A 93 15.90 0.00 22.89
C ASN A 93 14.59 0.44 23.54
N HIS A 94 13.72 1.07 22.76
CA HIS A 94 12.36 1.36 23.21
C HIS A 94 11.55 0.05 23.18
N GLU A 95 10.66 -0.16 24.15
CA GLU A 95 9.87 -1.40 24.32
C GLU A 95 9.14 -1.86 23.05
N ILE A 96 8.54 -0.94 22.28
CA ILE A 96 7.87 -1.28 21.02
C ILE A 96 8.81 -1.89 19.98
N TRP A 97 10.10 -1.51 19.99
CA TRP A 97 11.10 -2.06 19.10
C TRP A 97 11.49 -3.47 19.52
N ASP A 98 11.63 -3.71 20.82
CA ASP A 98 11.92 -5.04 21.35
C ASP A 98 10.76 -6.01 21.09
N MET A 99 9.51 -5.58 21.28
CA MET A 99 8.33 -6.36 20.91
C MET A 99 8.34 -6.72 19.42
N ALA A 100 8.50 -5.73 18.55
CA ALA A 100 8.51 -5.95 17.10
C ALA A 100 9.67 -6.85 16.66
N LYS A 101 10.82 -6.77 17.35
CA LYS A 101 11.98 -7.63 17.08
C LYS A 101 11.70 -9.09 17.47
N VAL A 102 11.09 -9.32 18.64
CA VAL A 102 10.70 -10.68 19.07
C VAL A 102 9.74 -11.30 18.05
N ASP A 103 8.70 -10.56 17.66
CA ASP A 103 7.73 -11.04 16.67
C ASP A 103 8.37 -11.29 15.30
N ALA A 104 9.31 -10.43 14.88
CA ALA A 104 10.04 -10.60 13.62
C ALA A 104 11.01 -11.79 13.61
N ASP A 105 11.47 -12.24 14.78
CA ASP A 105 12.35 -13.40 14.96
C ASP A 105 11.55 -14.73 14.98
N THR A 106 10.23 -14.65 15.18
CA THR A 106 9.32 -15.78 14.94
C THR A 106 9.04 -15.96 13.45
N ASP A 107 8.57 -17.15 13.04
CA ASP A 107 8.25 -17.39 11.63
C ASP A 107 7.07 -16.51 11.17
N LEU A 108 7.41 -15.39 10.52
CA LEU A 108 6.47 -14.47 9.90
C LEU A 108 5.60 -15.14 8.82
N SER A 109 5.93 -16.35 8.36
CA SER A 109 5.14 -17.09 7.39
C SER A 109 3.76 -17.48 7.91
N GLU A 110 3.61 -17.62 9.24
CA GLU A 110 2.34 -17.92 9.92
C GLU A 110 1.49 -16.67 10.16
N MET A 111 2.10 -15.47 10.15
CA MET A 111 1.43 -14.17 10.32
C MET A 111 0.71 -13.70 9.05
N ARG A 112 -0.10 -14.58 8.45
CA ARG A 112 -0.95 -14.24 7.29
C ARG A 112 -2.23 -13.57 7.76
N SER A 113 -2.68 -12.54 7.04
CA SER A 113 -4.00 -11.96 7.29
C SER A 113 -5.06 -13.05 7.16
N HIS A 114 -5.87 -13.27 8.19
CA HIS A 114 -6.97 -14.25 8.15
C HIS A 114 -8.13 -13.85 7.21
N LEU A 115 -7.94 -12.83 6.39
CA LEU A 115 -8.86 -12.46 5.35
C LEU A 115 -8.67 -13.33 4.12
N ASP A 116 -9.80 -13.66 3.52
CA ASP A 116 -9.87 -14.23 2.18
C ASP A 116 -9.14 -13.31 1.18
N VAL A 117 -8.19 -13.90 0.44
CA VAL A 117 -7.40 -13.24 -0.61
C VAL A 117 -8.30 -12.54 -1.62
N ASP A 118 -9.48 -13.10 -1.90
CA ASP A 118 -10.42 -12.51 -2.85
C ASP A 118 -11.06 -11.22 -2.34
N LYS A 119 -11.26 -11.08 -1.02
CA LYS A 119 -11.69 -9.81 -0.41
C LYS A 119 -10.61 -8.72 -0.54
N VAL A 120 -9.34 -9.09 -0.31
CA VAL A 120 -8.22 -8.16 -0.44
C VAL A 120 -8.07 -7.68 -1.88
N LYS A 121 -8.12 -8.60 -2.84
CA LYS A 121 -8.12 -8.28 -4.27
C LYS A 121 -9.29 -7.37 -4.65
N ALA A 122 -10.51 -7.66 -4.19
CA ALA A 122 -11.69 -6.86 -4.49
C ALA A 122 -11.53 -5.40 -4.03
N VAL A 123 -11.01 -5.16 -2.83
CA VAL A 123 -10.77 -3.78 -2.36
C VAL A 123 -9.64 -3.12 -3.15
N HIS A 124 -8.54 -3.81 -3.41
CA HIS A 124 -7.45 -3.27 -4.22
C HIS A 124 -7.91 -2.88 -5.63
N LYS A 125 -8.77 -3.70 -6.24
CA LYS A 125 -9.41 -3.42 -7.52
C LYS A 125 -10.29 -2.18 -7.45
N ALA A 126 -11.13 -2.06 -6.43
CA ALA A 126 -11.98 -0.89 -6.21
C ALA A 126 -11.17 0.40 -6.03
N ASP A 127 -10.09 0.36 -5.22
CA ASP A 127 -9.16 1.47 -5.01
C ASP A 127 -8.48 1.89 -6.32
N HIS A 128 -8.03 0.92 -7.12
CA HIS A 128 -7.42 1.19 -8.41
C HIS A 128 -8.40 1.84 -9.40
N ILE A 129 -9.65 1.36 -9.45
CA ILE A 129 -10.70 1.97 -10.27
C ILE A 129 -10.94 3.42 -9.83
N LYS A 130 -11.11 3.65 -8.52
CA LYS A 130 -11.34 4.99 -7.95
C LYS A 130 -10.20 5.95 -8.30
N LEU A 131 -8.95 5.55 -8.08
CA LEU A 131 -7.77 6.36 -8.41
C LEU A 131 -7.73 6.71 -9.90
N ARG A 132 -8.03 5.75 -10.78
CA ARG A 132 -8.04 5.98 -12.23
C ARG A 132 -9.15 6.93 -12.64
N MET A 133 -10.34 6.80 -12.07
CA MET A 133 -11.45 7.72 -12.31
C MET A 133 -11.12 9.14 -11.84
N THR A 134 -10.58 9.31 -10.63
CA THR A 134 -10.16 10.63 -10.13
C THR A 134 -9.13 11.27 -11.05
N ARG A 135 -8.13 10.51 -11.53
CA ARG A 135 -7.15 11.02 -12.50
C ARG A 135 -7.75 11.33 -13.86
N ALA A 136 -8.69 10.51 -14.34
CA ALA A 136 -9.37 10.76 -15.60
C ALA A 136 -10.12 12.08 -15.55
N VAL A 137 -10.91 12.31 -14.49
CA VAL A 137 -11.62 13.58 -14.26
C VAL A 137 -10.63 14.74 -14.19
N GLY A 138 -9.59 14.65 -13.36
CA GLY A 138 -8.60 15.72 -13.23
C GLY A 138 -7.92 16.08 -14.55
N ASN A 139 -7.52 15.07 -15.34
CA ASN A 139 -6.92 15.30 -16.67
C ASN A 139 -7.91 15.96 -17.65
N CYS A 140 -9.19 15.56 -17.62
CA CYS A 140 -10.21 16.18 -18.47
C CYS A 140 -10.43 17.64 -18.05
N THR A 141 -10.50 17.94 -16.75
CA THR A 141 -10.60 19.32 -16.25
C THR A 141 -9.39 20.17 -16.65
N THR A 142 -8.18 19.62 -16.58
CA THR A 142 -6.98 20.33 -17.05
C THR A 142 -7.03 20.61 -18.56
N LEU A 143 -7.49 19.65 -19.35
CA LEU A 143 -7.63 19.84 -20.80
C LEU A 143 -8.69 20.90 -21.13
N ALA A 144 -9.84 20.88 -20.45
CA ALA A 144 -10.88 21.90 -20.57
C ALA A 144 -10.34 23.30 -20.30
N ALA A 145 -9.53 23.46 -19.25
CA ALA A 145 -8.88 24.73 -18.92
C ALA A 145 -7.89 25.19 -20.00
N LEU A 146 -7.10 24.26 -20.57
CA LEU A 146 -6.19 24.56 -21.69
C LEU A 146 -6.93 24.94 -22.98
N GLU A 147 -8.15 24.44 -23.17
CA GLU A 147 -9.03 24.77 -24.30
C GLU A 147 -9.87 26.04 -24.05
N GLY A 148 -9.70 26.70 -22.89
CA GLY A 148 -10.34 27.97 -22.56
C GLY A 148 -11.82 27.86 -22.18
N ILE A 149 -12.26 26.71 -21.66
CA ILE A 149 -13.66 26.47 -21.29
C ILE A 149 -13.96 27.07 -19.91
N GLU A 150 -14.95 27.94 -19.86
CA GLU A 150 -15.45 28.62 -18.65
C GLU A 150 -16.33 27.70 -17.79
N SER A 151 -16.54 28.04 -16.50
CA SER A 151 -17.08 27.11 -15.49
C SER A 151 -18.51 26.61 -15.70
N ASP A 152 -19.30 27.29 -16.54
CA ASP A 152 -20.72 27.02 -16.71
C ASP A 152 -21.00 25.94 -17.76
N ASP A 153 -19.98 25.52 -18.52
CA ASP A 153 -20.08 24.56 -19.65
C ASP A 153 -19.58 23.13 -19.30
N ARG A 154 -19.42 22.84 -18.00
CA ARG A 154 -18.67 21.65 -17.52
C ARG A 154 -19.32 20.30 -17.86
N GLN A 155 -20.64 20.21 -17.93
CA GLN A 155 -21.31 18.95 -18.28
C GLN A 155 -21.15 18.64 -19.77
N ASP A 156 -21.34 19.65 -20.62
CA ASP A 156 -21.25 19.53 -22.08
C ASP A 156 -19.81 19.21 -22.51
N ASP A 157 -18.79 19.75 -21.82
CA ASP A 157 -17.40 19.41 -22.12
C ASP A 157 -17.06 17.96 -21.77
N MET A 158 -17.54 17.41 -20.64
CA MET A 158 -17.27 16.01 -20.30
C MET A 158 -17.91 15.05 -21.30
N GLU A 159 -19.09 15.37 -21.81
CA GLU A 159 -19.75 14.59 -22.86
C GLU A 159 -18.95 14.65 -24.17
N ARG A 160 -18.52 15.84 -24.58
CA ARG A 160 -17.64 16.05 -25.74
C ARG A 160 -16.31 15.31 -25.60
N MET A 161 -15.73 15.30 -24.40
CA MET A 161 -14.51 14.54 -24.10
C MET A 161 -14.73 13.03 -24.28
N GLY A 162 -15.87 12.52 -23.81
CA GLY A 162 -16.27 11.13 -24.02
C GLY A 162 -16.37 10.77 -25.52
N GLN A 163 -16.95 11.67 -26.33
CA GLN A 163 -17.04 11.50 -27.78
C GLN A 163 -15.64 11.49 -28.45
N ARG A 164 -14.73 12.37 -28.06
CA ARG A 164 -13.34 12.40 -28.56
C ARG A 164 -12.58 11.12 -28.21
N LEU A 165 -12.68 10.66 -26.96
CA LEU A 165 -12.06 9.39 -26.54
C LEU A 165 -12.58 8.20 -27.34
N ARG A 166 -13.88 8.18 -27.67
CA ARG A 166 -14.48 7.17 -28.53
C ARG A 166 -13.93 7.25 -29.95
N ALA A 167 -13.86 8.43 -30.55
CA ALA A 167 -13.34 8.64 -31.90
C ALA A 167 -11.87 8.19 -32.02
N GLU A 168 -11.02 8.59 -31.07
CA GLU A 168 -9.61 8.16 -30.99
C GLU A 168 -9.47 6.64 -30.93
N ARG A 169 -10.33 5.97 -30.15
CA ARG A 169 -10.33 4.51 -30.04
C ARG A 169 -10.81 3.83 -31.33
N GLN A 170 -11.72 4.45 -32.07
CA GLN A 170 -12.22 3.94 -33.35
C GLN A 170 -11.25 4.18 -34.50
N ALA A 171 -10.45 5.25 -34.44
CA ALA A 171 -9.43 5.55 -35.43
C ALA A 171 -8.27 4.54 -35.42
N ASP A 172 -7.94 3.97 -34.26
CA ASP A 172 -6.93 2.91 -34.13
C ASP A 172 -7.37 1.78 -33.17
N PRO A 173 -8.26 0.87 -33.65
CA PRO A 173 -8.78 -0.21 -32.83
C PRO A 173 -7.71 -1.20 -32.38
N ALA A 174 -6.69 -1.44 -33.21
CA ALA A 174 -5.61 -2.39 -32.94
C ALA A 174 -4.73 -1.91 -31.78
N ARG A 175 -4.34 -0.63 -31.76
CA ARG A 175 -3.59 -0.05 -30.65
C ARG A 175 -4.41 -0.01 -29.37
N ALA A 176 -5.71 0.27 -29.45
CA ALA A 176 -6.61 0.23 -28.31
C ALA A 176 -6.70 -1.18 -27.69
N ALA A 177 -6.85 -2.21 -28.52
CA ALA A 177 -6.88 -3.60 -28.08
C ALA A 177 -5.55 -4.02 -27.41
N ASN A 178 -4.42 -3.65 -28.00
CA ASN A 178 -3.09 -3.93 -27.43
C ASN A 178 -2.90 -3.24 -26.07
N LYS A 179 -3.25 -1.96 -25.94
CA LYS A 179 -3.20 -1.23 -24.66
C LYS A 179 -4.09 -1.90 -23.60
N LEU A 180 -5.27 -2.38 -23.98
CA LEU A 180 -6.16 -3.12 -23.07
C LEU A 180 -5.53 -4.46 -22.63
N SER A 181 -4.92 -5.21 -23.54
CA SER A 181 -4.23 -6.47 -23.21
C SER A 181 -3.10 -6.25 -22.21
N LYS A 182 -2.22 -5.28 -22.48
CA LYS A 182 -1.13 -4.90 -21.57
C LYS A 182 -1.63 -4.43 -20.21
N ALA A 183 -2.78 -3.74 -20.17
CA ALA A 183 -3.41 -3.35 -18.92
C ALA A 183 -3.93 -4.58 -18.15
N LYS A 184 -4.60 -5.54 -18.81
CA LYS A 184 -5.03 -6.80 -18.18
C LYS A 184 -3.86 -7.58 -17.60
N GLU A 185 -2.78 -7.73 -18.36
CA GLU A 185 -1.56 -8.39 -17.87
C GLU A 185 -0.98 -7.69 -16.63
N ARG A 186 -0.90 -6.36 -16.65
CA ARG A 186 -0.41 -5.57 -15.53
C ARG A 186 -1.26 -5.73 -14.26
N TYR A 187 -2.57 -5.89 -14.42
CA TYR A 187 -3.53 -5.96 -13.31
C TYR A 187 -3.98 -7.38 -12.96
N ARG A 188 -3.36 -8.43 -13.54
CA ARG A 188 -3.73 -9.85 -13.32
C ARG A 188 -3.68 -10.33 -11.87
N PHE A 189 -2.97 -9.62 -11.01
CA PHE A 189 -2.83 -9.95 -9.58
C PHE A 189 -3.68 -9.06 -8.67
N VAL A 190 -4.36 -8.06 -9.23
CA VAL A 190 -5.22 -7.12 -8.50
C VAL A 190 -6.69 -7.57 -8.55
N GLY A 191 -7.07 -8.47 -9.46
CA GLY A 191 -8.42 -9.01 -9.52
C GLY A 191 -8.62 -10.08 -10.55
#